data_AF-A0A660VVB1-F1
#
_entry.id   AF-A0A660VVB1-F1
#
_cell.length_a   1.000
_cell.length_b   1.000
_cell.length_c   1.000
_cell.angle_alpha   90.00
_cell.angle_beta   90.00
_cell.angle_gamma   90.00
#
_symmetry.space_group_name_H-M   'P 1'
#
loop_
_entity.id
_entity.type
_entity.pdbx_description
1 polymer ?
#
loop_
_entity_poly.entity_id
_entity_poly.type
_entity_poly.pdbx_seq_one_letter_code
_entity_poly.pdbx_strand_id
1 'polypeptide(L)'
;MVPGRSGRLQGGARALCAARADAARSCGSSLQDPRWPCRRDACASAVGTRPAFAATEPAPVSPPLKLLFVCVENSCRSQMAEALARMAGHEAVSAGSRASGLVNPKAIAAMAALDYDLSTHVSEGLDAVAGRRFDAAVSMGCGDACPQVPARVHEDWAVPDPKQMDPDGVAAVRDEIARRLDALVARLATEA
;
A
#
# COMPACT_ATOMS: atom_id res chain seq x y z
N MET A 1 28.99 -11.47 -65.66
CA MET A 1 28.66 -11.46 -64.22
C MET A 1 27.77 -10.26 -63.96
N VAL A 2 26.61 -10.54 -63.39
CA VAL A 2 25.43 -9.68 -63.22
C VAL A 2 25.58 -8.80 -61.96
N PRO A 3 25.02 -7.58 -61.91
CA PRO A 3 25.04 -6.73 -60.73
C PRO A 3 24.03 -7.21 -59.67
N GLY A 4 24.43 -7.24 -58.40
CA GLY A 4 23.58 -7.57 -57.25
C GLY A 4 23.11 -6.31 -56.51
N ARG A 5 21.78 -6.14 -56.45
CA ARG A 5 21.01 -5.03 -55.88
C ARG A 5 20.92 -5.04 -54.35
N SER A 6 20.77 -3.81 -53.82
CA SER A 6 19.84 -3.37 -52.77
C SER A 6 20.02 -3.77 -51.30
N GLY A 7 20.10 -2.72 -50.47
CA GLY A 7 19.09 -2.53 -49.41
C GLY A 7 19.62 -2.33 -47.99
N ARG A 8 19.68 -1.07 -47.54
CA ARG A 8 18.88 -0.60 -46.39
C ARG A 8 19.07 0.91 -46.17
N LEU A 9 17.94 1.61 -46.25
CA LEU A 9 17.74 2.97 -45.79
C LEU A 9 17.72 2.95 -44.26
N GLN A 10 18.64 3.67 -43.62
CA GLN A 10 18.50 4.03 -42.21
C GLN A 10 17.89 5.43 -42.14
N GLY A 11 16.67 5.48 -41.62
CA GLY A 11 16.04 6.72 -41.21
C GLY A 11 16.72 7.26 -39.95
N GLY A 12 17.07 8.54 -39.98
CA GLY A 12 17.48 9.32 -38.82
C GLY A 12 16.66 10.59 -38.80
N ALA A 13 15.46 10.50 -38.20
CA ALA A 13 14.58 11.64 -38.00
C ALA A 13 15.15 12.57 -36.91
N ARG A 14 15.10 13.87 -37.20
CA ARG A 14 14.79 14.98 -36.28
C ARG A 14 15.57 15.02 -34.95
N ALA A 15 16.61 15.83 -34.88
CA ALA A 15 16.52 17.24 -34.50
C ALA A 15 15.93 17.46 -33.10
N LEU A 16 16.85 17.71 -32.15
CA LEU A 16 16.75 18.72 -31.08
C LEU A 16 15.54 18.60 -30.12
N CYS A 17 15.71 17.84 -29.05
CA CYS A 17 14.96 18.07 -27.81
C CYS A 17 15.84 18.92 -26.87
N ALA A 18 15.39 20.16 -26.67
CA ALA A 18 15.94 21.19 -25.79
C ALA A 18 16.24 20.63 -24.39
N ALA A 19 17.45 20.80 -23.85
CA ALA A 19 17.91 22.03 -23.22
C ALA A 19 16.94 22.54 -22.13
N ARG A 20 17.16 22.00 -20.93
CA ARG A 20 17.16 22.66 -19.62
C ARG A 20 15.95 23.54 -19.26
N ALA A 21 15.12 22.96 -18.41
CA ALA A 21 14.33 23.68 -17.42
C ALA A 21 15.26 24.48 -16.49
N ASP A 22 15.30 25.81 -16.64
CA ASP A 22 15.63 26.77 -15.58
C ASP A 22 15.34 28.19 -16.09
N ALA A 23 14.07 28.58 -16.11
CA ALA A 23 13.64 29.95 -16.42
C ALA A 23 12.49 30.40 -15.52
N ALA A 24 12.48 30.00 -14.25
CA ALA A 24 11.44 30.34 -13.28
C ALA A 24 11.97 31.02 -12.01
N ARG A 25 13.18 31.60 -12.04
CA ARG A 25 13.73 32.38 -10.93
C ARG A 25 14.53 33.58 -11.42
N SER A 26 13.86 34.55 -12.03
CA SER A 26 14.38 35.92 -12.17
C SER A 26 13.29 36.86 -12.66
N CYS A 27 12.17 36.93 -11.93
CA CYS A 27 11.20 38.01 -12.09
C CYS A 27 11.07 38.72 -10.75
N GLY A 28 12.18 39.30 -10.30
CA GLY A 28 12.30 40.04 -9.06
C GLY A 28 13.53 40.93 -9.16
N SER A 29 13.29 42.24 -9.25
CA SER A 29 14.29 43.31 -9.34
C SER A 29 14.92 43.55 -10.72
N SER A 30 14.20 44.25 -11.59
CA SER A 30 14.77 45.38 -12.34
C SER A 30 13.63 46.20 -12.94
N LEU A 31 13.12 47.16 -12.17
CA LEU A 31 12.03 48.08 -12.54
C LEU A 31 12.56 49.44 -13.03
N GLN A 32 13.73 49.47 -13.67
CA GLN A 32 14.26 50.68 -14.31
C GLN A 32 14.99 50.35 -15.62
N ASP A 33 14.24 49.91 -16.64
CA ASP A 33 14.68 50.05 -18.02
C ASP A 33 13.59 50.78 -18.83
N PRO A 34 13.84 52.02 -19.32
CA PRO A 34 12.86 52.82 -20.04
C PRO A 34 12.67 52.41 -21.52
N ARG A 35 13.23 51.28 -21.98
CA ARG A 35 13.20 50.89 -23.40
C ARG A 35 12.20 49.78 -23.77
N TRP A 36 11.39 49.29 -22.84
CA TRP A 36 10.49 48.16 -23.11
C TRP A 36 9.00 48.52 -22.95
N PRO A 37 8.25 48.70 -24.06
CA PRO A 37 6.82 48.99 -24.00
C PRO A 37 6.02 47.68 -23.89
N CYS A 38 6.08 47.00 -22.73
CA CYS A 38 5.10 45.95 -22.43
C CYS A 38 3.85 46.59 -21.83
N ARG A 39 2.82 46.69 -22.67
CA ARG A 39 1.45 47.05 -22.27
C ARG A 39 1.02 46.24 -21.05
N ARG A 40 0.42 46.94 -20.07
CA ARG A 40 -0.07 46.44 -18.77
C ARG A 40 -1.26 45.47 -18.84
N ASP A 41 -1.66 45.02 -20.03
CA ASP A 41 -2.92 44.28 -20.21
C ASP A 41 -2.73 42.75 -20.33
N ALA A 42 -1.50 42.25 -20.32
CA ALA A 42 -1.22 40.81 -20.52
C ALA A 42 -1.05 40.01 -19.21
N CYS A 43 -1.55 40.50 -18.07
CA CYS A 43 -1.50 39.77 -16.78
C CYS A 43 -2.84 39.17 -16.32
N ALA A 44 -3.93 39.37 -17.06
CA ALA A 44 -5.26 38.95 -16.62
C ALA A 44 -5.86 37.87 -17.53
N SER A 45 -5.22 36.70 -17.63
CA SER A 45 -5.88 35.44 -18.06
C SER A 45 -4.92 34.25 -17.95
N ALA A 46 -4.59 33.87 -16.72
CA ALA A 46 -4.04 32.54 -16.46
C ALA A 46 -4.44 32.09 -15.04
N VAL A 47 -5.75 32.10 -14.76
CA VAL A 47 -6.30 31.24 -13.70
C VAL A 47 -6.27 29.83 -14.28
N GLY A 48 -5.10 29.19 -14.19
CA GLY A 48 -4.96 27.78 -14.47
C GLY A 48 -5.82 27.02 -13.48
N THR A 49 -6.87 26.39 -13.98
CA THR A 49 -7.68 25.42 -13.26
C THR A 49 -6.72 24.39 -12.65
N ARG A 50 -6.61 24.38 -11.33
CA ARG A 50 -5.94 23.30 -10.60
C ARG A 50 -6.62 22.00 -11.05
N PRO A 51 -5.91 20.94 -11.45
CA PRO A 51 -6.56 19.65 -11.57
C PRO A 51 -7.08 19.32 -10.18
N ALA A 52 -8.40 19.16 -10.05
CA ALA A 52 -8.97 18.51 -8.90
C ALA A 52 -8.27 17.16 -8.81
N PHE A 53 -7.58 16.91 -7.69
CA PHE A 53 -7.19 15.57 -7.31
C PHE A 53 -8.45 14.73 -7.45
N ALA A 54 -8.47 13.86 -8.45
CA ALA A 54 -9.53 12.90 -8.61
C ALA A 54 -9.53 12.10 -7.31
N ALA A 55 -10.50 12.35 -6.45
CA ALA A 55 -10.83 11.44 -5.38
C ALA A 55 -11.20 10.14 -6.10
N THR A 56 -10.29 9.17 -6.06
CA THR A 56 -10.58 7.81 -6.50
C THR A 56 -11.81 7.37 -5.72
N GLU A 57 -12.94 7.23 -6.41
CA GLU A 57 -14.15 6.66 -5.83
C GLU A 57 -13.79 5.28 -5.26
N PRO A 58 -14.11 4.99 -3.99
CA PRO A 58 -13.76 3.71 -3.40
C PRO A 58 -14.44 2.62 -4.22
N ALA A 59 -13.66 1.61 -4.62
CA ALA A 59 -14.16 0.45 -5.34
C ALA A 59 -15.40 -0.14 -4.61
N PRO A 60 -16.36 -0.75 -5.33
CA PRO A 60 -17.53 -1.36 -4.71
C PRO A 60 -17.07 -2.47 -3.77
N VAL A 61 -17.04 -2.18 -2.47
CA VAL A 61 -16.65 -3.16 -1.46
C VAL A 61 -17.84 -4.08 -1.20
N SER A 62 -17.62 -5.37 -1.43
CA SER A 62 -18.44 -6.44 -0.86
C SER A 62 -18.72 -6.16 0.62
N PRO A 63 -19.82 -6.68 1.21
CA PRO A 63 -20.13 -6.44 2.62
C PRO A 63 -18.90 -6.73 3.51
N PRO A 64 -18.67 -5.91 4.55
CA PRO A 64 -17.47 -6.03 5.37
C PRO A 64 -17.43 -7.40 6.02
N LEU A 65 -16.38 -8.16 5.72
CA LEU A 65 -16.10 -9.46 6.32
C LEU A 65 -15.48 -9.29 7.70
N LYS A 66 -15.79 -10.20 8.62
CA LYS A 66 -15.18 -10.28 9.95
C LYS A 66 -14.00 -11.24 9.91
N LEU A 67 -12.78 -10.71 10.02
CA LEU A 67 -11.54 -11.46 9.86
C LEU A 67 -10.75 -11.49 11.17
N LEU A 68 -10.25 -12.66 11.54
CA LEU A 68 -9.39 -12.86 12.69
C LEU A 68 -8.00 -13.32 12.23
N PHE A 69 -6.95 -12.66 12.70
CA PHE A 69 -5.56 -13.03 12.43
C PHE A 69 -4.83 -13.43 13.71
N VAL A 70 -4.30 -14.64 13.78
CA VAL A 70 -3.64 -15.16 14.97
C VAL A 70 -2.18 -15.49 14.68
N CYS A 71 -1.28 -15.01 15.52
CA CYS A 71 0.12 -15.48 15.51
C CYS A 71 0.60 -15.78 16.95
N VAL A 72 1.88 -16.11 17.13
CA VAL A 72 2.39 -16.45 18.46
C VAL A 72 2.36 -15.25 19.41
N GLU A 73 3.05 -14.17 19.04
CA GLU A 73 3.28 -13.03 19.95
C GLU A 73 2.36 -11.83 19.72
N ASN A 74 1.54 -11.88 18.67
CA ASN A 74 0.72 -10.76 18.22
C ASN A 74 1.51 -9.44 18.10
N SER A 75 2.74 -9.53 17.60
CA SER A 75 3.67 -8.40 17.51
C SER A 75 3.97 -7.97 16.07
N CYS A 76 3.77 -8.83 15.07
CA CYS A 76 4.22 -8.55 13.71
C CYS A 76 3.23 -9.02 12.62
N ARG A 77 3.29 -10.28 12.17
CA ARG A 77 2.49 -10.79 11.04
C ARG A 77 0.98 -10.55 11.19
N SER A 78 0.42 -10.90 12.36
CA SER A 78 -1.01 -10.72 12.63
C SER A 78 -1.43 -9.26 12.70
N GLN A 79 -0.55 -8.38 13.18
CA GLN A 79 -0.79 -6.94 13.25
C GLN A 79 -0.78 -6.30 11.85
N MET A 80 0.19 -6.69 11.00
CA MET A 80 0.21 -6.26 9.60
C MET A 80 -1.03 -6.74 8.85
N ALA A 81 -1.45 -8.00 9.05
CA ALA A 81 -2.64 -8.55 8.40
C ALA A 81 -3.93 -7.84 8.84
N GLU A 82 -4.07 -7.53 10.14
CA GLU A 82 -5.20 -6.74 10.65
C GLU A 82 -5.26 -5.36 10.01
N ALA A 83 -4.12 -4.65 9.97
CA ALA A 83 -4.05 -3.32 9.36
C ALA A 83 -4.41 -3.35 7.87
N LEU A 84 -3.85 -4.28 7.10
CA LEU A 84 -4.15 -4.45 5.68
C LEU A 84 -5.64 -4.72 5.44
N ALA A 85 -6.27 -5.57 6.26
CA ALA A 85 -7.69 -5.85 6.16
C ALA A 85 -8.58 -4.65 6.53
N ARG A 86 -8.17 -3.83 7.52
CA ARG A 86 -8.87 -2.57 7.83
C ARG A 86 -8.75 -1.55 6.70
N MET A 87 -7.57 -1.44 6.08
CA MET A 87 -7.37 -0.58 4.91
C MET A 87 -8.25 -1.00 3.73
N ALA A 88 -8.50 -2.30 3.57
CA ALA A 88 -9.43 -2.84 2.58
C ALA A 88 -10.92 -2.64 2.93
N GLY A 89 -11.24 -2.07 4.10
CA GLY A 89 -12.61 -1.80 4.54
C GLY A 89 -13.30 -2.96 5.27
N HIS A 90 -12.55 -3.94 5.78
CA HIS A 90 -13.09 -5.09 6.51
C HIS A 90 -12.99 -4.92 8.03
N GLU A 91 -13.81 -5.67 8.77
CA GLU A 91 -13.75 -5.76 10.22
C GLU A 91 -12.68 -6.75 10.64
N ALA A 92 -11.46 -6.27 10.91
CA ALA A 92 -10.33 -7.14 11.28
C ALA A 92 -9.86 -6.97 12.72
N VAL A 93 -9.45 -8.09 13.31
CA VAL A 93 -8.88 -8.19 14.65
C VAL A 93 -7.71 -9.15 14.64
N SER A 94 -6.69 -8.88 15.44
CA SER A 94 -5.60 -9.81 15.66
C SER A 94 -5.49 -10.26 17.12
N ALA A 95 -4.94 -11.46 17.31
CA ALA A 95 -4.69 -12.03 18.63
C ALA A 95 -3.38 -12.82 18.67
N GLY A 96 -2.90 -13.08 19.88
CA GLY A 96 -1.67 -13.84 20.15
C GLY A 96 -1.93 -15.02 21.08
N SER A 97 -1.34 -16.18 20.79
CA SER A 97 -1.35 -17.31 21.74
C SER A 97 -0.47 -17.03 22.97
N ARG A 98 0.59 -16.24 22.78
CA ARG A 98 1.51 -15.74 23.81
C ARG A 98 1.80 -14.27 23.53
N ALA A 99 0.77 -13.42 23.63
CA ALA A 99 0.87 -11.99 23.32
C ALA A 99 2.04 -11.32 24.08
N SER A 100 2.83 -10.56 23.34
CA SER A 100 4.03 -9.89 23.88
C SER A 100 3.71 -8.56 24.58
N GLY A 101 2.50 -8.03 24.38
CA GLY A 101 2.09 -6.72 24.89
C GLY A 101 2.59 -5.53 24.05
N LEU A 102 3.48 -5.75 23.09
CA LEU A 102 4.10 -4.71 22.26
C LEU A 102 4.06 -5.04 20.77
N VAL A 103 3.77 -4.04 19.94
CA VAL A 103 3.88 -4.14 18.48
C VAL A 103 5.34 -3.97 18.07
N ASN A 104 5.81 -4.80 17.14
CA ASN A 104 7.18 -4.79 16.66
C ASN A 104 7.45 -3.50 15.86
N PRO A 105 8.49 -2.71 16.19
CA PRO A 105 8.84 -1.49 15.47
C PRO A 105 9.07 -1.69 13.97
N LYS A 106 9.54 -2.86 13.54
CA LYS A 106 9.71 -3.19 12.11
C LYS A 106 8.36 -3.29 11.39
N ALA A 107 7.34 -3.83 12.06
CA ALA A 107 5.99 -3.87 11.50
C ALA A 107 5.42 -2.46 11.37
N ILE A 108 5.64 -1.61 12.38
CA ILE A 108 5.24 -0.20 12.36
C ILE A 108 5.88 0.51 11.18
N ALA A 109 7.19 0.36 10.99
CA ALA A 109 7.89 0.96 9.85
C ALA A 109 7.36 0.45 8.50
N ALA A 110 7.08 -0.85 8.38
CA ALA A 110 6.57 -1.43 7.14
C ALA A 110 5.15 -0.95 6.78
N MET A 111 4.28 -0.73 7.78
CA MET A 111 2.93 -0.21 7.55
C MET A 111 2.90 1.32 7.42
N ALA A 112 3.81 2.03 8.08
CA ALA A 112 3.97 3.48 7.90
C ALA A 112 4.30 3.84 6.44
N ALA A 113 4.99 2.94 5.71
CA ALA A 113 5.20 3.10 4.27
C ALA A 113 3.92 3.04 3.41
N LEU A 114 2.81 2.56 3.98
CA LEU A 114 1.47 2.56 3.38
C LEU A 114 0.54 3.59 4.04
N ASP A 115 1.10 4.59 4.74
CA ASP A 115 0.36 5.62 5.50
C ASP A 115 -0.57 5.05 6.59
N TYR A 116 -0.25 3.87 7.14
CA TYR A 116 -0.99 3.26 8.25
C TYR A 116 -0.16 3.22 9.54
N ASP A 117 -0.68 3.83 10.61
CA ASP A 117 -0.01 3.87 11.90
C ASP A 117 -0.38 2.68 12.81
N LEU A 118 0.48 1.66 12.80
CA LEU A 118 0.39 0.51 13.70
C LEU A 118 0.79 0.81 15.15
N SER A 119 1.35 1.98 15.49
CA SER A 119 1.76 2.28 16.86
C SER A 119 0.57 2.42 17.83
N THR A 120 -0.62 2.67 17.28
CA THR A 120 -1.88 2.75 18.01
C THR A 120 -2.45 1.37 18.36
N HIS A 121 -1.95 0.31 17.74
CA HIS A 121 -2.40 -1.05 18.00
C HIS A 121 -1.80 -1.59 19.30
N VAL A 122 -2.53 -2.52 19.91
CA VAL A 122 -2.10 -3.21 21.13
C VAL A 122 -1.97 -4.69 20.83
N SER A 123 -0.98 -5.32 21.45
CA SER A 123 -0.79 -6.76 21.36
C SER A 123 -1.73 -7.45 22.37
N GLU A 124 -2.77 -8.09 21.88
CA GLU A 124 -3.80 -8.73 22.71
C GLU A 124 -3.75 -10.27 22.64
N GLY A 125 -4.13 -10.90 23.75
CA GLY A 125 -4.24 -12.35 23.85
C GLY A 125 -5.52 -12.89 23.19
N LEU A 126 -5.58 -14.21 23.02
CA LEU A 126 -6.76 -14.89 22.47
C LEU A 126 -8.03 -14.72 23.31
N ASP A 127 -7.92 -14.36 24.59
CA ASP A 127 -9.05 -14.06 25.45
C ASP A 127 -9.89 -12.87 24.96
N ALA A 128 -9.27 -11.87 24.32
CA ALA A 128 -9.96 -10.69 23.78
C ALA A 128 -10.91 -11.03 22.61
N VAL A 129 -10.70 -12.17 21.96
CA VAL A 129 -11.49 -12.64 20.83
C VAL A 129 -12.37 -13.85 21.16
N ALA A 130 -12.28 -14.36 22.39
CA ALA A 130 -13.07 -15.49 22.84
C ALA A 130 -14.58 -15.20 22.73
N GLY A 131 -15.33 -16.12 22.12
CA GLY A 131 -16.79 -16.01 21.98
C GLY A 131 -17.28 -15.13 20.82
N ARG A 132 -16.38 -14.46 20.09
CA ARG A 132 -16.74 -13.73 18.87
C ARG A 132 -16.84 -14.69 17.68
N ARG A 133 -17.68 -14.33 16.70
CA ARG A 133 -17.83 -15.08 15.45
C ARG A 133 -17.18 -14.31 14.30
N PHE A 134 -16.44 -15.02 13.48
CA PHE A 134 -15.73 -14.47 12.33
C PHE A 134 -16.07 -15.25 11.05
N ASP A 135 -15.93 -14.60 9.90
CA ASP A 135 -16.07 -15.24 8.60
C ASP A 135 -14.82 -16.06 8.25
N ALA A 136 -13.64 -15.56 8.62
CA ALA A 136 -12.41 -16.33 8.53
C ALA A 136 -11.48 -16.10 9.72
N ALA A 137 -10.83 -17.18 10.15
CA ALA A 137 -9.74 -17.17 11.12
C ALA A 137 -8.46 -17.69 10.46
N VAL A 138 -7.45 -16.84 10.40
CA VAL A 138 -6.16 -17.11 9.76
C VAL A 138 -5.09 -17.27 10.84
N SER A 139 -4.47 -18.44 10.90
CA SER A 139 -3.30 -18.71 11.72
C SER A 139 -2.01 -18.41 10.94
N MET A 140 -1.03 -17.84 11.62
CA MET A 140 0.31 -17.56 11.09
C MET A 140 1.37 -18.05 12.08
N GLY A 141 1.48 -19.37 12.21
CA GLY A 141 2.51 -20.05 12.99
C GLY A 141 2.21 -20.24 14.48
N CYS A 142 0.93 -20.21 14.91
CA CYS A 142 0.59 -20.64 16.27
C CYS A 142 0.46 -22.16 16.43
N GLY A 143 0.44 -22.93 15.32
CA GLY A 143 0.24 -24.37 15.33
C GLY A 143 -1.05 -24.78 16.06
N ASP A 144 -0.99 -25.87 16.82
CA ASP A 144 -2.13 -26.41 17.58
C ASP A 144 -2.42 -25.63 18.89
N ALA A 145 -1.62 -24.61 19.21
CA ALA A 145 -1.76 -23.85 20.46
C ALA A 145 -2.88 -22.80 20.43
N CYS A 146 -3.53 -22.60 19.28
CA CYS A 146 -4.64 -21.68 19.15
C CYS A 146 -5.96 -22.34 19.59
N PRO A 147 -6.71 -21.75 20.55
CA PRO A 147 -8.08 -22.15 20.82
C PRO A 147 -8.91 -22.09 19.52
N GLN A 148 -9.83 -23.03 19.34
CA GLN A 148 -10.75 -23.04 18.21
C GLN A 148 -11.72 -21.85 18.33
N VAL A 149 -11.31 -20.69 17.81
CA VAL A 149 -12.20 -19.54 17.71
C VAL A 149 -13.28 -19.84 16.67
N PRO A 150 -14.58 -19.61 16.95
CA PRO A 150 -15.64 -19.89 16.00
C PRO A 150 -15.51 -19.06 14.72
N ALA A 151 -15.09 -19.68 13.62
CA ALA A 151 -15.05 -19.06 12.31
C ALA A 151 -15.69 -19.96 11.23
N ARG A 152 -16.23 -19.34 10.17
CA ARG A 152 -16.77 -20.10 9.03
C ARG A 152 -15.65 -20.80 8.25
N VAL A 153 -14.51 -20.15 8.08
CA VAL A 153 -13.32 -20.74 7.44
C VAL A 153 -12.09 -20.59 8.32
N HIS A 154 -11.25 -21.62 8.34
CA HIS A 154 -9.94 -21.59 8.98
C HIS A 154 -8.85 -21.75 7.92
N GLU A 155 -7.86 -20.88 7.93
CA GLU A 155 -6.67 -21.00 7.08
C GLU A 155 -5.39 -20.94 7.91
N ASP A 156 -4.36 -21.65 7.48
CA ASP A 156 -3.01 -21.52 8.02
C ASP A 156 -2.09 -20.97 6.94
N TRP A 157 -1.57 -19.78 7.18
CA TRP A 157 -0.67 -19.10 6.27
C TRP A 157 0.77 -19.33 6.72
N ALA A 158 1.46 -20.21 5.99
CA ALA A 158 2.90 -20.35 6.07
C ALA A 158 3.59 -19.08 5.51
N VAL A 159 3.72 -18.08 6.38
CA VAL A 159 4.41 -16.81 6.13
C VAL A 159 5.65 -16.78 7.03
N PRO A 160 6.86 -16.54 6.47
CA PRO A 160 8.09 -16.58 7.24
C PRO A 160 8.09 -15.50 8.33
N ASP A 161 8.79 -15.76 9.45
CA ASP A 161 8.82 -14.81 10.57
C ASP A 161 9.73 -13.61 10.23
N PRO A 162 9.17 -12.39 10.09
CA PRO A 162 9.94 -11.21 9.70
C PRO A 162 10.79 -10.60 10.84
N LYS A 163 10.72 -11.11 12.08
CA LYS A 163 11.42 -10.51 13.24
C LYS A 163 12.92 -10.27 12.99
N GLN A 164 13.58 -11.22 12.33
CA GLN A 164 15.03 -11.18 12.08
C GLN A 164 15.39 -10.69 10.68
N MET A 165 14.40 -10.36 9.85
CA MET A 165 14.64 -9.87 8.49
C MET A 165 15.05 -8.39 8.49
N ASP A 166 15.66 -7.97 7.38
CA ASP A 166 15.89 -6.57 7.05
C ASP A 166 14.56 -5.89 6.65
N PRO A 167 14.53 -4.55 6.53
CA PRO A 167 13.30 -3.83 6.18
C PRO A 167 12.66 -4.30 4.86
N ASP A 168 13.47 -4.63 3.86
CA ASP A 168 12.98 -5.11 2.56
C ASP A 168 12.32 -6.49 2.69
N GLY A 169 12.89 -7.41 3.48
CA GLY A 169 12.28 -8.69 3.78
C GLY A 169 10.97 -8.56 4.56
N VAL A 170 10.87 -7.61 5.50
CA VAL A 170 9.62 -7.33 6.22
C VAL A 170 8.56 -6.79 5.25
N ALA A 171 8.95 -5.91 4.32
CA ALA A 171 8.04 -5.40 3.29
C ALA A 171 7.57 -6.52 2.35
N ALA A 172 8.45 -7.44 1.95
CA ALA A 172 8.07 -8.60 1.15
C ALA A 172 7.06 -9.50 1.88
N VAL A 173 7.22 -9.68 3.20
CA VAL A 173 6.25 -10.42 4.03
C VAL A 173 4.91 -9.69 4.09
N ARG A 174 4.90 -8.38 4.28
CA ARG A 174 3.68 -7.55 4.23
C ARG A 174 2.96 -7.72 2.90
N ASP A 175 3.69 -7.68 1.79
CA ASP A 175 3.11 -7.76 0.44
C ASP A 175 2.55 -9.17 0.16
N GLU A 176 3.22 -10.22 0.63
CA GLU A 176 2.67 -11.59 0.55
C GLU A 176 1.41 -11.76 1.40
N ILE A 177 1.35 -11.15 2.60
CA ILE A 177 0.14 -11.15 3.43
C ILE A 177 -1.00 -10.43 2.70
N ALA A 178 -0.74 -9.27 2.09
CA ALA A 178 -1.74 -8.52 1.32
C ALA A 178 -2.30 -9.38 0.17
N ARG A 179 -1.41 -10.05 -0.57
CA ARG A 179 -1.79 -10.89 -1.70
C ARG A 179 -2.64 -12.09 -1.30
N ARG A 180 -2.37 -12.69 -0.12
CA ARG A 180 -3.19 -13.77 0.44
C ARG A 180 -4.53 -13.28 0.97
N LEU A 181 -4.54 -12.10 1.58
CA LEU A 181 -5.76 -11.45 2.03
C LEU A 181 -6.72 -11.19 0.87
N ASP A 182 -6.23 -10.63 -0.23
CA ASP A 182 -7.04 -10.39 -1.43
C ASP A 182 -7.66 -11.69 -1.96
N ALA A 183 -6.86 -12.77 -2.01
CA ALA A 183 -7.35 -14.08 -2.44
C ALA A 183 -8.41 -14.67 -1.49
N LEU A 184 -8.22 -14.52 -0.17
CA LEU A 184 -9.18 -14.97 0.84
C LEU A 184 -10.50 -14.20 0.71
N VAL A 185 -10.44 -12.87 0.62
CA VAL A 185 -11.61 -12.00 0.49
C VAL A 185 -12.37 -12.32 -0.80
N ALA A 186 -11.66 -12.44 -1.93
CA ALA A 186 -12.28 -12.81 -3.20
C ALA A 186 -13.00 -14.16 -3.12
N ARG A 187 -12.37 -15.16 -2.48
CA ARG A 187 -13.00 -16.47 -2.28
C ARG A 187 -14.25 -16.37 -1.41
N LEU A 188 -14.17 -15.72 -0.25
CA LEU A 188 -15.32 -15.56 0.65
C LEU A 188 -16.47 -14.77 0.01
N ALA A 189 -16.16 -13.79 -0.83
CA ALA A 189 -17.17 -13.04 -1.57
C ALA A 189 -17.92 -13.88 -2.61
N THR A 190 -17.30 -14.95 -3.15
CA THR A 190 -18.00 -15.88 -4.07
C THR A 190 -18.84 -16.93 -3.35
N GLU A 191 -18.59 -17.15 -2.06
CA GLU A 191 -19.28 -18.16 -1.25
C GLU A 191 -20.40 -17.56 -0.37
N ALA A 192 -20.57 -16.23 -0.38
CA ALA A 192 -21.58 -15.50 0.40
C ALA A 192 -22.89 -15.36 -0.38
#